data_AF-A0A965V7V0-F1
#
_entry.id   AF-A0A965V7V0-F1
#
_cell.length_a   1.000
_cell.length_b   1.000
_cell.length_c   1.000
_cell.angle_alpha   90.00
_cell.angle_beta   90.00
_cell.angle_gamma   90.00
#
_symmetry.space_group_name_H-M   'P 1'
#
loop_
_entity.id
_entity.type
_entity.pdbx_description
1 polymer ?
#
loop_
_entity_poly.entity_id
_entity_poly.type
_entity_poly.pdbx_seq_one_letter_code
_entity_poly.pdbx_strand_id
1 'polypeptide(L)'
;AWVFPHGATTSIGTGSLQQGYGLKQSVAALRARTGLDQVETIRREGAPIPLEPLSRWDDGRNVVLAGDAAGVVAPASGEGIFYAMTGGRVAAAAVELALVTSNPRALATARRQFMRAHGQTFWILGVMQRFWYNTEGRRERFVAICRDRDVQRLTFEAYMRKRLVRAKPLSHLKIFVKNLAHLTGLVPA
;
A
#
# COMPACT_ATOMS: atom_id res chain seq x y z
N ALA A 1 -9.03 -3.78 8.83
CA ALA A 1 -8.91 -5.21 9.13
C ALA A 1 -9.06 -6.02 7.85
N TRP A 2 -8.62 -7.28 7.85
CA TRP A 2 -8.72 -8.20 6.71
C TRP A 2 -9.11 -9.61 7.18
N VAL A 3 -9.75 -10.36 6.28
CA VAL A 3 -10.03 -11.79 6.39
C VAL A 3 -9.72 -12.40 5.03
N PHE A 4 -8.66 -13.19 4.95
CA PHE A 4 -8.19 -13.83 3.73
C PHE A 4 -8.36 -15.35 3.85
N PRO A 5 -9.26 -15.98 3.09
CA PRO A 5 -9.36 -17.45 3.02
C PRO A 5 -8.25 -18.07 2.15
N HIS A 6 -7.73 -19.24 2.54
CA HIS A 6 -6.65 -19.98 1.86
C HIS A 6 -7.04 -21.46 1.63
N GLY A 7 -8.33 -21.74 1.41
CA GLY A 7 -8.87 -23.09 1.43
C GLY A 7 -9.24 -23.51 2.85
N ALA A 8 -8.57 -24.51 3.41
CA ALA A 8 -8.87 -25.04 4.75
C ALA A 8 -8.52 -24.09 5.90
N THR A 9 -7.70 -23.06 5.66
CA THR A 9 -7.26 -22.10 6.68
C THR A 9 -7.61 -20.67 6.28
N THR A 10 -7.70 -19.77 7.27
CA THR A 10 -8.02 -18.34 7.04
C THR A 10 -7.10 -17.47 7.89
N SER A 11 -6.52 -16.44 7.28
CA SER A 11 -5.76 -15.40 7.98
C SER A 11 -6.69 -14.24 8.29
N ILE A 12 -6.76 -13.87 9.57
CA ILE A 12 -7.55 -12.76 10.06
C ILE A 12 -6.62 -11.79 10.80
N GLY A 13 -6.75 -10.50 10.52
CA GLY A 13 -5.86 -9.53 11.12
C GLY A 13 -6.32 -8.09 10.99
N THR A 14 -5.54 -7.21 11.59
CA THR A 14 -5.77 -5.77 11.54
C THR A 14 -4.44 -5.02 11.65
N GLY A 15 -4.46 -3.75 11.29
CA GLY A 15 -3.33 -2.84 11.38
C GLY A 15 -3.81 -1.47 11.86
N SER A 16 -2.92 -0.74 12.51
CA SER A 16 -3.21 0.62 12.99
C SER A 16 -1.97 1.49 12.89
N LEU A 17 -2.16 2.76 12.55
CA LEU A 17 -1.14 3.81 12.65
C LEU A 17 -1.13 4.47 14.05
N GLN A 18 -2.12 4.17 14.88
CA GLN A 18 -2.21 4.71 16.23
C GLN A 18 -1.32 3.91 17.16
N GLN A 19 -0.31 4.57 17.73
CA GLN A 19 0.56 3.99 18.73
C GLN A 19 -0.23 3.54 19.96
N GLY A 20 0.11 2.36 20.50
CA GLY A 20 -0.59 1.79 21.66
C GLY A 20 -1.98 1.22 21.36
N TYR A 21 -2.42 1.22 20.09
CA TYR A 21 -3.72 0.62 19.73
C TYR A 21 -3.76 -0.88 20.06
N GLY A 22 -4.85 -1.32 20.69
CA GLY A 22 -5.07 -2.71 21.09
C GLY A 22 -5.32 -3.66 19.92
N LEU A 23 -4.29 -3.94 19.11
CA LEU A 23 -4.39 -4.80 17.92
C LEU A 23 -4.91 -6.20 18.26
N LYS A 24 -4.43 -6.77 19.37
CA LYS A 24 -4.85 -8.12 19.83
C LYS A 24 -6.34 -8.15 20.16
N GLN A 25 -6.82 -7.15 20.92
CA GLN A 25 -8.23 -7.01 21.28
C GLN A 25 -9.10 -6.75 20.05
N SER A 26 -8.62 -5.92 19.12
CA SER A 26 -9.30 -5.64 17.85
C SER A 26 -9.46 -6.88 16.99
N VAL A 27 -8.42 -7.72 16.88
CA VAL A 27 -8.50 -9.02 16.18
C VAL A 27 -9.46 -9.98 16.90
N ALA A 28 -9.41 -10.04 18.24
CA ALA A 28 -10.34 -10.89 19.01
C ALA A 28 -11.80 -10.48 18.79
N ALA A 29 -12.10 -9.18 18.83
CA ALA A 29 -13.44 -8.66 18.55
C ALA A 29 -13.89 -8.96 17.11
N LEU A 30 -12.98 -8.87 16.13
CA LEU A 30 -13.29 -9.23 14.75
C LEU A 30 -13.58 -10.73 14.59
N ARG A 31 -12.80 -11.59 15.25
CA ARG A 31 -13.04 -13.05 15.26
C ARG A 31 -14.43 -13.36 15.81
N ALA A 32 -14.80 -12.80 16.96
CA ALA A 32 -16.12 -12.99 17.56
C ALA A 32 -17.25 -12.53 16.62
N ARG A 33 -17.11 -11.35 16.01
CA ARG A 33 -18.10 -10.80 15.07
C ARG A 33 -18.27 -11.62 13.79
N THR A 34 -17.28 -12.43 13.41
CA THR A 34 -17.27 -13.21 12.18
C THR A 34 -17.46 -14.71 12.42
N GLY A 35 -17.62 -15.14 13.68
CA GLY A 35 -17.69 -16.56 14.07
C GLY A 35 -16.36 -17.31 13.97
N LEU A 36 -15.26 -16.62 13.64
CA LEU A 36 -13.93 -17.20 13.49
C LEU A 36 -13.20 -17.37 14.85
N ASP A 37 -13.85 -17.02 15.95
CA ASP A 37 -13.43 -17.34 17.31
C ASP A 37 -13.65 -18.83 17.65
N GLN A 38 -14.57 -19.50 16.95
CA GLN A 38 -14.91 -20.92 17.14
C GLN A 38 -13.94 -21.89 16.47
N VAL A 39 -13.02 -21.40 15.64
CA VAL A 39 -12.00 -22.22 14.97
C VAL A 39 -10.65 -22.17 15.69
N GLU A 40 -9.87 -23.24 15.54
CA GLU A 40 -8.53 -23.36 16.10
C GLU A 40 -7.61 -22.23 15.61
N THR A 41 -6.78 -21.68 16.52
CA THR A 41 -5.74 -20.72 16.15
C THR A 41 -4.43 -21.44 15.87
N ILE A 42 -4.03 -21.48 14.59
CA ILE A 42 -2.77 -22.12 14.17
C ILE A 42 -1.55 -21.27 14.51
N ARG A 43 -1.62 -19.94 14.29
CA ARG A 43 -0.51 -19.00 14.49
C ARG A 43 -1.01 -17.61 14.87
N ARG A 44 -0.18 -16.85 15.60
CA ARG A 44 -0.37 -15.42 15.88
C ARG A 44 0.91 -14.66 15.59
N GLU A 45 0.80 -13.60 14.80
CA GLU A 45 1.95 -12.77 14.43
C GLU A 45 1.58 -11.29 14.36
N GLY A 46 2.60 -10.46 14.44
CA GLY A 46 2.52 -9.04 14.19
C GLY A 46 3.90 -8.50 13.84
N ALA A 47 3.94 -7.57 12.89
CA ALA A 47 5.16 -6.91 12.47
C ALA A 47 4.85 -5.45 12.14
N PRO A 48 5.83 -4.53 12.32
CA PRO A 48 5.74 -3.19 11.78
C PRO A 48 5.74 -3.24 10.25
N ILE A 49 4.96 -2.36 9.62
CA ILE A 49 4.88 -2.25 8.16
C ILE A 49 5.41 -0.87 7.74
N PRO A 50 6.53 -0.79 7.00
CA PRO A 50 7.13 0.48 6.61
C PRO A 50 6.44 1.07 5.37
N LEU A 51 5.52 2.01 5.60
CA LEU A 51 4.64 2.58 4.56
C LEU A 51 5.27 3.77 3.80
N GLU A 52 6.59 3.95 3.86
CA GLU A 52 7.28 5.00 3.11
C GLU A 52 8.69 4.59 2.68
N PRO A 53 9.07 4.83 1.40
CA PRO A 53 10.42 4.53 0.93
C PRO A 53 11.46 5.38 1.65
N LEU A 54 12.56 4.74 2.08
CA LEU A 54 13.67 5.45 2.71
C LEU A 54 14.31 6.47 1.77
N SER A 55 14.87 7.55 2.34
CA SER A 55 15.58 8.59 1.60
C SER A 55 16.86 8.08 0.91
N ARG A 56 17.46 7.01 1.45
CA ARG A 56 18.67 6.37 0.94
C ARG A 56 18.58 4.86 1.10
N TRP A 57 19.05 4.11 0.09
CA TRP A 57 19.02 2.64 0.08
C TRP A 57 20.42 2.02 0.11
N ASP A 58 21.47 2.78 -0.15
CA ASP A 58 22.85 2.33 -0.15
C ASP A 58 23.65 2.96 0.99
N ASP A 59 24.76 2.35 1.38
CA ASP A 59 25.78 2.98 2.22
C ASP A 59 26.88 3.69 1.40
N GLY A 60 26.86 3.51 0.07
CA GLY A 60 27.83 4.06 -0.88
C GLY A 60 29.14 3.26 -0.95
N ARG A 61 29.19 2.07 -0.34
CA ARG A 61 30.37 1.21 -0.27
C ARG A 61 30.07 -0.21 -0.74
N ASN A 62 29.21 -0.95 -0.05
CA ASN A 62 28.98 -2.37 -0.33
C ASN A 62 27.63 -2.90 0.16
N VAL A 63 26.72 -2.03 0.62
CA VAL A 63 25.39 -2.41 1.09
C VAL A 63 24.32 -1.72 0.25
N VAL A 64 23.27 -2.46 -0.10
CA VAL A 64 22.04 -1.94 -0.70
C VAL A 64 20.80 -2.62 -0.09
N LEU A 65 19.76 -1.83 0.16
CA LEU A 65 18.49 -2.28 0.72
C LEU A 65 17.51 -2.65 -0.39
N ALA A 66 16.64 -3.62 -0.10
CA ALA A 66 15.51 -4.03 -0.93
C ALA A 66 14.30 -4.41 -0.07
N GLY A 67 13.11 -4.42 -0.66
CA GLY A 67 11.88 -4.81 0.04
C GLY A 67 11.54 -3.93 1.24
N ASP A 68 10.95 -4.53 2.27
CA ASP A 68 10.54 -3.82 3.47
C ASP A 68 11.70 -3.05 4.13
N ALA A 69 12.93 -3.57 4.04
CA ALA A 69 14.12 -2.87 4.54
C ALA A 69 14.37 -1.53 3.81
N ALA A 70 13.94 -1.41 2.56
CA ALA A 70 13.99 -0.16 1.79
C ALA A 70 12.74 0.73 1.98
N GLY A 71 11.77 0.28 2.78
CA GLY A 71 10.51 0.96 3.06
C GLY A 71 9.49 0.92 1.93
N VAL A 72 9.60 -0.04 1.00
CA VAL A 72 8.76 -0.07 -0.20
C VAL A 72 7.42 -0.78 -0.02
N VAL A 73 6.70 -0.52 1.08
CA VAL A 73 5.29 -0.93 1.20
C VAL A 73 4.39 0.23 0.80
N ALA A 74 3.45 -0.03 -0.10
CA ALA A 74 2.56 1.00 -0.60
C ALA A 74 1.61 1.53 0.51
N PRO A 75 1.55 2.87 0.71
CA PRO A 75 0.57 3.48 1.59
C PRO A 75 -0.88 3.14 1.17
N ALA A 76 -1.81 3.29 2.10
CA ALA A 76 -3.25 3.01 2.00
C ALA A 76 -3.62 1.53 1.76
N SER A 77 -2.90 0.80 0.92
CA SER A 77 -3.18 -0.60 0.60
C SER A 77 -2.41 -1.60 1.47
N GLY A 78 -1.22 -1.22 1.95
CA GLY A 78 -0.31 -2.14 2.64
C GLY A 78 0.32 -3.17 1.68
N GLU A 79 0.29 -2.93 0.37
CA GLU A 79 0.89 -3.83 -0.60
C GLU A 79 2.42 -3.78 -0.54
N GLY A 80 3.04 -4.84 -0.01
CA GLY A 80 4.51 -4.98 0.06
C GLY A 80 5.08 -5.95 -0.95
N ILE A 81 4.42 -7.08 -1.20
CA ILE A 81 4.98 -8.21 -1.98
C ILE A 81 5.43 -7.78 -3.39
N PHE A 82 4.57 -7.11 -4.14
CA PHE A 82 4.90 -6.65 -5.50
C PHE A 82 6.10 -5.69 -5.51
N TYR A 83 6.10 -4.72 -4.59
CA TYR A 83 7.15 -3.72 -4.51
C TYR A 83 8.44 -4.26 -3.92
N ALA A 84 8.38 -5.28 -3.06
CA ALA A 84 9.56 -5.99 -2.60
C ALA A 84 10.25 -6.77 -3.71
N MET A 85 9.48 -7.49 -4.54
CA MET A 85 10.03 -8.15 -5.72
C MET A 85 10.62 -7.13 -6.72
N THR A 86 9.93 -6.01 -6.93
CA THR A 86 10.42 -4.95 -7.82
C THR A 86 11.67 -4.26 -7.26
N GLY A 87 11.69 -4.00 -5.95
CA GLY A 87 12.84 -3.49 -5.20
C GLY A 87 14.05 -4.42 -5.30
N GLY A 88 13.83 -5.74 -5.20
CA GLY A 88 14.87 -6.74 -5.41
C GLY A 88 15.47 -6.70 -6.81
N ARG A 89 14.65 -6.53 -7.86
CA ARG A 89 15.15 -6.43 -9.25
C ARG A 89 16.04 -5.20 -9.46
N VAL A 90 15.62 -4.03 -8.97
CA VAL A 90 16.43 -2.80 -9.12
C VAL A 90 17.68 -2.83 -8.24
N ALA A 91 17.63 -3.49 -7.07
CA ALA A 91 18.80 -3.71 -6.24
C ALA A 91 19.81 -4.63 -6.94
N ALA A 92 19.34 -5.74 -7.52
CA ALA A 92 20.19 -6.65 -8.30
C ALA A 92 20.87 -5.94 -9.48
N ALA A 93 20.12 -5.17 -10.27
CA ALA A 93 20.67 -4.39 -11.38
C ALA A 93 21.71 -3.35 -10.92
N ALA A 94 21.50 -2.72 -9.75
CA ALA A 94 22.44 -1.77 -9.19
C ALA A 94 23.73 -2.46 -8.70
N VAL A 95 23.63 -3.66 -8.11
CA VAL A 95 24.77 -4.48 -7.70
C VAL A 95 25.56 -4.94 -8.93
N GLU A 96 24.90 -5.46 -9.94
CA GLU A 96 25.54 -5.86 -11.22
C GLU A 96 26.33 -4.69 -11.81
N LEU A 97 25.70 -3.51 -11.92
CA LEU A 97 26.36 -2.31 -12.41
C LEU A 97 27.57 -1.91 -11.56
N ALA A 98 27.46 -2.00 -10.23
CA ALA A 98 28.56 -1.69 -9.32
C ALA A 98 29.76 -2.63 -9.52
N LEU A 99 29.49 -3.93 -9.73
CA LEU A 99 30.52 -4.94 -9.95
C LEU A 99 31.21 -4.78 -11.31
N VAL A 100 30.44 -4.63 -12.40
CA VAL A 100 30.99 -4.48 -13.76
C VAL A 100 31.83 -3.20 -13.90
N THR A 101 31.45 -2.13 -13.20
CA THR A 101 32.15 -0.84 -13.27
C THR A 101 33.17 -0.63 -12.15
N SER A 102 33.28 -1.59 -11.21
CA SER A 102 34.05 -1.44 -9.97
C SER A 102 33.74 -0.13 -9.22
N ASN A 103 32.49 0.34 -9.28
CA ASN A 103 32.07 1.63 -8.74
C ASN A 103 30.90 1.48 -7.77
N PRO A 104 31.13 1.54 -6.45
CA PRO A 104 30.07 1.34 -5.45
C PRO A 104 29.02 2.45 -5.45
N ARG A 105 29.29 3.62 -6.05
CA ARG A 105 28.28 4.68 -6.22
C ARG A 105 27.15 4.27 -7.15
N ALA A 106 27.33 3.21 -7.95
CA ALA A 106 26.26 2.64 -8.76
C ALA A 106 25.12 2.05 -7.91
N LEU A 107 25.35 1.66 -6.65
CA LEU A 107 24.30 1.12 -5.77
C LEU A 107 23.14 2.11 -5.56
N ALA A 108 23.43 3.42 -5.56
CA ALA A 108 22.41 4.46 -5.49
C ALA A 108 21.41 4.45 -6.68
N THR A 109 21.72 3.73 -7.77
CA THR A 109 20.79 3.56 -8.89
C THR A 109 19.55 2.74 -8.52
N ALA A 110 19.62 1.84 -7.54
CA ALA A 110 18.48 1.03 -7.10
C ALA A 110 17.29 1.91 -6.71
N ARG A 111 17.52 2.84 -5.77
CA ARG A 111 16.49 3.80 -5.34
C ARG A 111 16.05 4.71 -6.49
N ARG A 112 16.99 5.22 -7.28
CA ARG A 112 16.67 6.12 -8.41
C ARG A 112 15.73 5.46 -9.41
N GLN A 113 16.01 4.21 -9.79
CA GLN A 113 15.19 3.44 -10.71
C GLN A 113 13.82 3.14 -10.12
N PHE A 114 13.75 2.70 -8.85
CA PHE A 114 12.48 2.46 -8.17
C PHE A 114 11.61 3.72 -8.12
N MET A 115 12.18 4.84 -7.65
CA MET A 115 11.44 6.10 -7.51
C MET A 115 11.01 6.67 -8.86
N ARG A 116 11.81 6.46 -9.92
CA ARG A 116 11.40 6.82 -11.29
C ARG A 116 10.18 6.04 -11.76
N ALA A 117 10.08 4.76 -11.39
CA ALA A 117 8.98 3.90 -11.82
C ALA A 117 7.72 4.03 -10.93
N HIS A 118 7.90 4.21 -9.62
CA HIS A 118 6.82 4.07 -8.63
C HIS A 118 6.66 5.27 -7.68
N GLY A 119 7.57 6.24 -7.70
CA GLY A 119 7.56 7.36 -6.75
C GLY A 119 6.26 8.17 -6.80
N GLN A 120 5.72 8.41 -8.00
CA GLN A 120 4.43 9.09 -8.16
C GLN A 120 3.28 8.29 -7.53
N THR A 121 3.25 6.97 -7.73
CA THR A 121 2.24 6.08 -7.13
C THR A 121 2.29 6.15 -5.61
N PHE A 122 3.48 6.03 -5.02
CA PHE A 122 3.67 6.12 -3.57
C PHE A 122 3.23 7.48 -3.02
N TRP A 123 3.56 8.57 -3.72
CA TRP A 123 3.13 9.90 -3.31
C TRP A 123 1.60 10.05 -3.32
N ILE A 124 0.93 9.62 -4.40
CA ILE A 124 -0.54 9.67 -4.52
C ILE A 124 -1.19 8.84 -3.41
N LEU A 125 -0.73 7.60 -3.21
CA LEU A 125 -1.25 6.72 -2.16
C LEU A 125 -1.02 7.30 -0.77
N GLY A 126 0.11 7.96 -0.52
CA GLY A 126 0.39 8.66 0.74
C GLY A 126 -0.57 9.83 0.98
N VAL A 127 -0.88 10.62 -0.05
CA VAL A 127 -1.89 11.68 0.02
C VAL A 127 -3.27 11.09 0.33
N MET A 128 -3.66 10.02 -0.38
CA MET A 128 -4.93 9.32 -0.13
C MET A 128 -5.01 8.78 1.30
N GLN A 129 -3.95 8.15 1.80
CA GLN A 129 -3.89 7.66 3.17
C GLN A 129 -4.13 8.79 4.18
N ARG A 130 -3.38 9.88 4.07
CA ARG A 130 -3.51 11.04 4.98
C ARG A 130 -4.89 11.68 4.90
N PHE A 131 -5.48 11.75 3.71
CA PHE A 131 -6.79 12.39 3.54
C PHE A 131 -7.92 11.53 4.10
N TRP A 132 -8.01 10.26 3.67
CA TRP A 132 -9.14 9.38 3.94
C TRP A 132 -9.11 8.75 5.35
N TYR A 133 -7.93 8.43 5.88
CA TYR A 133 -7.80 7.69 7.15
C TYR A 133 -7.77 8.60 8.39
N ASN A 134 -7.90 9.91 8.22
CA ASN A 134 -7.81 10.89 9.31
C ASN A 134 -9.03 10.87 10.25
N THR A 135 -10.24 10.76 9.70
CA THR A 135 -11.48 10.77 10.49
C THR A 135 -12.41 9.63 10.08
N GLU A 136 -13.25 9.19 11.02
CA GLU A 136 -14.23 8.14 10.77
C GLU A 136 -15.19 8.51 9.63
N GLY A 137 -15.74 9.72 9.63
CA GLY A 137 -16.62 10.19 8.55
C GLY A 137 -15.95 10.19 7.17
N ARG A 138 -14.63 10.45 7.07
CA ARG A 138 -13.91 10.32 5.80
C ARG A 138 -13.70 8.86 5.39
N ARG A 139 -13.44 7.96 6.35
CA ARG A 139 -13.33 6.52 6.08
C ARG A 139 -14.66 5.96 5.57
N GLU A 140 -15.78 6.32 6.19
CA GLU A 140 -17.11 5.90 5.74
C GLU A 140 -17.43 6.40 4.32
N ARG A 141 -17.08 7.66 4.02
CA ARG A 141 -17.20 8.20 2.66
C ARG A 141 -16.32 7.46 1.65
N PHE A 142 -15.09 7.11 2.03
CA PHE A 142 -14.22 6.32 1.18
C PHE A 142 -14.84 4.96 0.85
N VAL A 143 -15.42 4.27 1.85
CA VAL A 143 -16.16 3.01 1.66
C VAL A 143 -17.36 3.21 0.73
N ALA A 144 -18.12 4.30 0.89
CA ALA A 144 -19.25 4.60 0.01
C ALA A 144 -18.81 4.77 -1.45
N ILE A 145 -17.70 5.49 -1.70
CA ILE A 145 -17.13 5.66 -3.05
C ILE A 145 -16.73 4.29 -3.64
N CYS A 146 -16.21 3.36 -2.84
CA CYS A 146 -15.86 2.02 -3.32
C CYS A 146 -17.06 1.17 -3.78
N ARG A 147 -18.31 1.61 -3.54
CA ARG A 147 -19.52 0.94 -4.09
C ARG A 147 -19.78 1.28 -5.55
N ASP A 148 -19.19 2.36 -6.05
CA ASP A 148 -19.33 2.78 -7.44
C ASP A 148 -18.60 1.81 -8.39
N ARG A 149 -19.28 1.37 -9.46
CA ARG A 149 -18.76 0.34 -10.39
C ARG A 149 -17.57 0.85 -11.21
N ASP A 150 -17.54 2.14 -11.53
CA ASP A 150 -16.41 2.72 -12.28
C ASP A 150 -15.19 2.80 -11.36
N VAL A 151 -15.37 3.20 -10.10
CA VAL A 151 -14.31 3.19 -9.09
C VAL A 151 -13.75 1.77 -8.90
N GLN A 152 -14.62 0.76 -8.78
CA GLN A 152 -14.20 -0.64 -8.66
C GLN A 152 -13.38 -1.07 -9.87
N ARG A 153 -13.85 -0.78 -11.09
CA ARG A 153 -13.14 -1.13 -12.33
C ARG A 153 -11.78 -0.47 -12.40
N LEU A 154 -11.70 0.84 -12.16
CA LEU A 154 -10.45 1.59 -12.20
C LEU A 154 -9.45 1.09 -11.15
N THR A 155 -9.94 0.81 -9.94
CA THR A 155 -9.14 0.27 -8.84
C THR A 155 -8.62 -1.12 -9.20
N PHE A 156 -9.48 -2.00 -9.72
CA PHE A 156 -9.09 -3.34 -10.15
C PHE A 156 -8.05 -3.30 -11.28
N GLU A 157 -8.25 -2.48 -12.32
CA GLU A 157 -7.28 -2.32 -13.40
C GLU A 157 -5.93 -1.79 -12.88
N ALA A 158 -5.94 -0.83 -11.95
CA ALA A 158 -4.73 -0.30 -11.33
C ALA A 158 -3.98 -1.36 -10.51
N TYR A 159 -4.70 -2.17 -9.72
CA TYR A 159 -4.10 -3.26 -8.94
C TYR A 159 -3.59 -4.40 -9.83
N MET A 160 -4.29 -4.77 -10.89
CA MET A 160 -3.89 -5.86 -11.77
C MET A 160 -2.74 -5.50 -12.70
N ARG A 161 -2.75 -4.29 -13.26
CA ARG A 161 -1.75 -3.86 -14.25
C ARG A 161 -0.55 -3.17 -13.61
N LYS A 162 -0.62 -2.81 -12.32
CA LYS A 162 0.42 -2.13 -11.54
C LYS A 162 1.02 -0.90 -12.24
N ARG A 163 0.22 -0.29 -13.10
CA ARG A 163 0.49 0.97 -13.78
C ARG A 163 -0.64 1.89 -13.36
N LEU A 164 -0.32 3.15 -13.04
CA LEU A 164 -1.33 4.19 -13.15
C LEU A 164 -1.79 4.12 -14.60
N VAL A 165 -3.00 3.58 -14.80
CA VAL A 165 -3.63 3.65 -16.10
C VAL A 165 -3.58 5.14 -16.45
N ARG A 166 -3.01 5.51 -17.59
CA ARG A 166 -3.24 6.82 -18.22
C ARG A 166 -4.72 6.88 -18.64
N ALA A 167 -5.61 6.62 -17.71
CA ALA A 167 -7.03 6.76 -17.87
C ALA A 167 -7.27 8.26 -17.76
N LYS A 168 -7.59 8.84 -18.91
CA LYS A 168 -8.21 10.16 -19.14
C LYS A 168 -8.23 11.04 -17.86
N PRO A 169 -7.23 11.91 -17.66
CA PRO A 169 -7.13 12.77 -16.47
C PRO A 169 -8.41 13.56 -16.16
N LEU A 170 -9.12 13.96 -17.23
CA LEU A 170 -10.40 14.65 -17.15
C LEU A 170 -11.54 13.78 -16.60
N SER A 171 -11.58 12.47 -16.86
CA SER A 171 -12.62 11.61 -16.27
C SER A 171 -12.33 11.33 -14.81
N HIS A 172 -11.06 11.20 -14.40
CA HIS A 172 -10.71 11.06 -12.98
C HIS A 172 -10.92 12.34 -12.19
N LEU A 173 -10.60 13.51 -12.76
CA LEU A 173 -10.92 14.79 -12.14
C LEU A 173 -12.43 15.01 -12.10
N LYS A 174 -13.18 14.64 -13.14
CA LYS A 174 -14.65 14.76 -13.15
C LYS A 174 -15.32 13.77 -12.21
N ILE A 175 -14.83 12.53 -12.07
CA ILE A 175 -15.32 11.56 -11.07
C ILE A 175 -14.93 12.02 -9.66
N PHE A 176 -13.69 12.49 -9.47
CA PHE A 176 -13.24 13.02 -8.18
C PHE A 176 -14.02 14.26 -7.77
N VAL A 177 -14.24 15.23 -8.68
CA VAL A 177 -15.03 16.46 -8.46
C VAL A 177 -16.52 16.17 -8.34
N LYS A 178 -17.09 15.26 -9.14
CA LYS A 178 -18.49 14.84 -9.02
C LYS A 178 -18.73 14.13 -7.69
N ASN A 179 -17.81 13.26 -7.26
CA ASN A 179 -17.87 12.63 -5.95
C ASN A 179 -17.59 13.63 -4.82
N LEU A 180 -16.69 14.60 -4.99
CA LEU A 180 -16.46 15.68 -4.02
C LEU A 180 -17.71 16.57 -3.88
N ALA A 181 -18.36 16.93 -4.98
CA ALA A 181 -19.55 17.80 -5.00
C ALA A 181 -20.79 17.13 -4.39
N HIS A 182 -20.97 15.82 -4.61
CA HIS A 182 -21.96 15.02 -3.87
C HIS A 182 -21.61 14.88 -2.38
N LEU A 183 -20.33 15.00 -1.99
CA LEU A 183 -19.85 14.84 -0.61
C LEU A 183 -19.71 16.15 0.19
N THR A 184 -19.81 17.31 -0.47
CA THR A 184 -19.87 18.64 0.17
C THR A 184 -21.30 19.15 0.38
N GLY A 185 -22.32 18.39 -0.02
CA GLY A 185 -23.73 18.75 0.19
C GLY A 185 -24.25 19.86 -0.73
N LEU A 186 -23.59 20.11 -1.87
CA LEU A 186 -23.99 21.16 -2.84
C LEU A 186 -25.08 20.71 -3.83
N VAL A 187 -25.45 19.42 -3.83
CA VAL A 187 -26.55 18.87 -4.65
C VAL A 187 -27.36 17.89 -3.79
N PRO A 188 -28.70 17.99 -3.71
CA PRO A 188 -29.53 17.04 -2.97
C PRO A 188 -29.51 15.66 -3.63
N ALA A 189 -29.89 14.64 -2.86
CA ALA A 189 -29.93 13.23 -3.26
C ALA A 189 -30.75 12.96 -4.54
#